data_AF-A0A9D4LZE9-F1
#
_entry.id   AF-A0A9D4LZE9-F1
#
_cell.length_a   1.000
_cell.length_b   1.000
_cell.length_c   1.000
_cell.angle_alpha   90.00
_cell.angle_beta   90.00
_cell.angle_gamma   90.00
#
_symmetry.space_group_name_H-M   'P 1'
#
loop_
_entity.id
_entity.type
_entity.pdbx_description
1 polymer ?
#
loop_
_entity_poly.entity_id
_entity_poly.type
_entity_poly.pdbx_seq_one_letter_code
_entity_poly.pdbx_strand_id
1 'polypeptide(L)'
;MAESGIRPDEPERFRRQGSVSSKQDLIQWENASVETCTILSWLGYGPEIIQARRDIYREYGKRCTAKGCGFPTLIITGSKGEGLSSYLESDVDQMFILNRVICLEDDVNSCAFPGEITVLRSLSRRSYHGHCRLLLERRGTDILREVNDAFCDDGFGRELLSSDLFVNNWSKVNLVQGEVQHERAGPSIPSTVNGHLHWDFVHALRYYCPNILSKWAARPRHWPPPEVTQRVVSLGAVLTPVGFKGSEYQHVEWRVCFNAGEIELISNLNDTQTKLYVLLKMIKNDVLHPRKKEVSSYTLKNIVLWMAENNPQASFHKKSILQWLHEALDALRVALITLELPYYMIPERNLMATTGLDVEQQRTWISTITDMLNEGPKMILRLPKIRKALIAHPEPFRWYSGRIIELELLMLMYMNRVVICRDENVKVDYTDAIFQALQRRIDEVITDVGVRMRMEGTRVINADAIFDRILM
;
A
#
# COMPACT_ATOMS: atom_id res chain seq x y z
N MET A 1 -52.54 -13.47 -0.94
CA MET A 1 -51.51 -14.49 -0.66
C MET A 1 -50.19 -13.85 -0.99
N ALA A 2 -49.36 -13.66 0.04
CA ALA A 2 -48.07 -13.00 -0.07
C ALA A 2 -47.02 -14.05 -0.41
N GLU A 3 -46.29 -13.86 -1.51
CA GLU A 3 -45.10 -14.65 -1.83
C GLU A 3 -43.86 -13.80 -1.54
N SER A 4 -43.02 -14.37 -0.68
CA SER A 4 -41.82 -13.83 -0.08
C SER A 4 -40.68 -13.70 -1.09
N GLY A 5 -40.15 -12.48 -1.21
CA GLY A 5 -38.90 -12.20 -1.90
C GLY A 5 -37.70 -12.76 -1.14
N ILE A 6 -36.97 -13.67 -1.80
CA ILE A 6 -35.66 -14.16 -1.38
C ILE A 6 -34.65 -13.04 -1.68
N ARG A 7 -34.04 -12.47 -0.64
CA ARG A 7 -32.87 -11.60 -0.76
C ARG A 7 -31.62 -12.46 -0.96
N PRO A 8 -30.65 -12.08 -1.80
CA PRO A 8 -29.37 -12.77 -1.87
C PRO A 8 -28.48 -12.40 -0.68
N ASP A 9 -27.87 -13.43 -0.09
CA ASP A 9 -27.07 -13.42 1.13
C ASP A 9 -25.87 -12.45 1.09
N GLU A 10 -25.79 -11.58 2.10
CA GLU A 10 -24.55 -10.91 2.51
C GLU A 10 -23.67 -11.89 3.31
N PRO A 11 -22.33 -11.82 3.24
CA PRO A 11 -21.47 -12.75 3.96
C PRO A 11 -21.48 -12.45 5.48
N GLU A 12 -22.34 -13.15 6.24
CA GLU A 12 -22.30 -13.24 7.71
C GLU A 12 -21.06 -14.03 8.20
N ARG A 13 -19.82 -13.57 7.91
CA ARG A 13 -18.57 -14.28 8.32
C ARG A 13 -17.76 -13.58 9.42
N PHE A 14 -18.32 -12.59 10.13
CA PHE A 14 -17.61 -11.87 11.22
C PHE A 14 -18.40 -11.76 12.54
N ARG A 15 -19.09 -12.84 12.98
CA ARG A 15 -19.69 -12.89 14.32
C ARG A 15 -18.88 -13.72 15.32
N ARG A 16 -18.50 -13.04 16.40
CA ARG A 16 -17.75 -13.44 17.60
C ARG A 16 -18.12 -14.82 18.16
N GLN A 17 -17.11 -15.66 18.39
CA GLN A 17 -17.07 -16.60 19.52
C GLN A 17 -15.63 -16.78 20.02
N GLY A 18 -15.25 -15.95 21.00
CA GLY A 18 -14.10 -16.17 21.85
C GLY A 18 -14.46 -15.71 23.26
N SER A 19 -14.88 -16.63 24.13
CA SER A 19 -15.19 -16.33 25.53
C SER A 19 -13.88 -16.08 26.28
N VAL A 20 -13.63 -14.83 26.69
CA VAL A 20 -12.51 -14.56 27.59
C VAL A 20 -12.85 -15.14 28.97
N SER A 21 -12.14 -16.22 29.32
CA SER A 21 -12.23 -16.94 30.57
C SER A 21 -11.51 -16.13 31.66
N SER A 22 -12.23 -15.59 32.64
CA SER A 22 -11.72 -14.83 33.81
C SER A 22 -11.35 -13.35 33.63
N LYS A 23 -11.57 -12.56 34.69
CA LYS A 23 -11.20 -11.13 34.77
C LYS A 23 -9.68 -10.88 34.74
N GLN A 24 -8.89 -11.84 35.23
CA GLN A 24 -7.42 -11.73 35.23
C GLN A 24 -6.85 -11.81 33.82
N ASP A 25 -7.41 -12.69 32.99
CA ASP A 25 -7.01 -12.81 31.59
C ASP A 25 -7.32 -11.52 30.83
N LEU A 26 -8.52 -10.94 30.99
CA LEU A 26 -8.86 -9.64 30.40
C LEU A 26 -7.84 -8.55 30.74
N ILE A 27 -7.43 -8.44 32.01
CA ILE A 27 -6.44 -7.45 32.45
C ILE A 27 -5.08 -7.69 31.76
N GLN A 28 -4.67 -8.95 31.60
CA GLN A 28 -3.43 -9.28 30.90
C GLN A 28 -3.47 -8.83 29.43
N TRP A 29 -4.59 -9.08 28.73
CA TRP A 29 -4.79 -8.64 27.35
C TRP A 29 -4.76 -7.12 27.23
N GLU A 30 -5.43 -6.40 28.13
CA GLU A 30 -5.47 -4.94 28.12
C GLU A 30 -4.08 -4.33 28.37
N ASN A 31 -3.34 -4.84 29.36
CA ASN A 31 -2.01 -4.34 29.70
C ASN A 31 -1.02 -4.54 28.55
N ALA A 32 -0.96 -5.75 28.00
CA ALA A 32 -0.11 -6.06 26.84
C ALA A 32 -0.50 -5.22 25.61
N SER A 33 -1.79 -4.93 25.43
CA SER A 33 -2.30 -4.08 24.36
C SER A 33 -1.82 -2.62 24.48
N VAL A 34 -1.88 -2.04 25.69
CA VAL A 34 -1.39 -0.68 25.95
C VAL A 34 0.12 -0.58 25.74
N GLU A 35 0.87 -1.56 26.23
CA GLU A 35 2.33 -1.61 26.07
C GLU A 35 2.71 -1.74 24.59
N THR A 36 2.05 -2.63 23.85
CA THR A 36 2.23 -2.79 22.40
C THR A 36 1.97 -1.48 21.65
N CYS A 37 0.87 -0.78 21.95
CA CYS A 37 0.56 0.52 21.34
C CYS A 37 1.64 1.58 21.63
N THR A 38 2.21 1.55 22.83
CA THR A 38 3.25 2.48 23.26
C THR A 38 4.54 2.22 22.49
N ILE A 39 4.98 0.97 22.42
CA ILE A 39 6.15 0.54 21.66
C ILE A 39 6.02 0.87 20.18
N LEU A 40 4.86 0.59 19.57
CA LEU A 40 4.63 0.94 18.16
C LEU A 40 4.73 2.46 17.93
N SER A 41 4.29 3.27 18.89
CA SER A 41 4.43 4.73 18.80
C SER A 41 5.89 5.15 18.86
N TRP A 42 6.70 4.53 19.74
CA TRP A 42 8.15 4.76 19.80
C TRP A 42 8.86 4.33 18.52
N LEU A 43 8.40 3.25 17.89
CA LEU A 43 8.90 2.78 16.59
C LEU A 43 8.47 3.66 15.39
N GLY A 44 7.80 4.78 15.63
CA GLY A 44 7.41 5.73 14.59
C GLY A 44 6.09 5.41 13.92
N TYR A 45 5.26 4.54 14.52
CA TYR A 45 3.88 4.28 14.09
C TYR A 45 2.86 5.06 14.93
N GLY A 46 3.28 6.19 15.51
CA GLY A 46 2.39 7.17 16.10
C GLY A 46 1.70 8.02 15.03
N PRO A 47 0.49 8.55 15.29
CA PRO A 47 -0.31 9.25 14.29
C PRO A 47 0.39 10.48 13.72
N GLU A 48 1.10 11.25 14.54
CA GLU A 48 1.84 12.46 14.11
C GLU A 48 2.95 12.12 13.10
N ILE A 49 3.73 11.07 13.37
CA ILE A 49 4.83 10.64 12.51
C ILE A 49 4.30 10.07 11.19
N ILE A 50 3.25 9.24 11.26
CA ILE A 50 2.59 8.70 10.07
C ILE A 50 2.04 9.84 9.20
N GLN A 51 1.41 10.84 9.82
CA GLN A 51 0.88 12.00 9.10
C GLN A 51 1.99 12.83 8.46
N ALA A 52 3.09 13.09 9.18
CA ALA A 52 4.25 13.79 8.63
C ALA A 52 4.82 13.07 7.39
N ARG A 53 4.99 11.74 7.44
CA ARG A 53 5.43 10.95 6.28
C ARG A 53 4.48 11.10 5.10
N ARG A 54 3.16 10.96 5.33
CA ARG A 54 2.13 11.10 4.28
C ARG A 54 2.20 12.47 3.63
N ASP A 55 2.34 13.53 4.41
CA ASP A 55 2.39 14.89 3.88
C ASP A 55 3.65 15.11 3.05
N ILE A 56 4.81 14.59 3.48
CA ILE A 56 6.05 14.68 2.71
C ILE A 56 5.93 13.91 1.38
N TYR A 57 5.45 12.66 1.38
CA TYR A 57 5.31 11.89 0.14
C TYR A 57 4.23 12.43 -0.80
N ARG A 58 3.13 12.97 -0.25
CA ARG A 58 2.09 13.63 -1.05
C ARG A 58 2.65 14.89 -1.71
N GLU A 59 3.42 15.68 -0.98
CA GLU A 59 4.08 16.86 -1.51
C GLU A 59 5.11 16.48 -2.59
N TYR A 60 5.86 15.40 -2.38
CA TYR A 60 6.77 14.86 -3.39
C TYR A 60 6.03 14.50 -4.69
N GLY A 61 4.95 13.74 -4.61
CA GLY A 61 4.14 13.38 -5.78
C GLY A 61 3.56 14.60 -6.51
N LYS A 62 3.09 15.61 -5.76
CA LYS A 62 2.62 16.88 -6.33
C LYS A 62 3.71 17.66 -7.06
N ARG A 63 4.93 17.67 -6.53
CA ARG A 63 6.07 18.37 -7.16
C ARG A 63 6.55 17.68 -8.42
N CYS A 64 6.67 16.36 -8.39
CA CYS A 64 7.05 15.58 -9.56
C CYS A 64 5.96 15.55 -10.65
N THR A 65 4.72 15.92 -10.31
CA THR A 65 3.67 16.14 -11.29
C THR A 65 3.86 17.53 -11.91
N ALA A 66 4.54 17.59 -13.07
CA ALA A 66 4.82 18.84 -13.76
C ALA A 66 3.54 19.65 -14.06
N LYS A 67 3.60 20.98 -13.91
CA LYS A 67 2.49 21.88 -14.26
C LYS A 67 2.39 22.02 -15.77
N GLY A 68 1.50 21.23 -16.39
CA GLY A 68 1.17 21.34 -17.82
C GLY A 68 0.15 20.28 -18.27
N CYS A 69 -0.63 20.58 -19.30
CA CYS A 69 -1.54 19.63 -19.93
C CYS A 69 -0.74 18.55 -20.67
N GLY A 70 -0.63 17.34 -20.13
CA GLY A 70 -0.09 16.17 -20.84
C GLY A 70 0.91 15.31 -20.06
N PHE A 71 1.60 15.85 -19.06
CA PHE A 71 2.52 15.07 -18.23
C PHE A 71 1.78 14.09 -17.30
N PRO A 72 2.36 12.91 -16.99
CA PRO A 72 1.74 11.97 -16.07
C PRO A 72 1.59 12.54 -14.65
N THR A 73 0.51 12.18 -13.97
CA THR A 73 0.35 12.45 -12.54
C THR A 73 1.09 11.39 -11.73
N LEU A 74 2.03 11.80 -10.87
CA LEU A 74 2.75 10.90 -9.97
C LEU A 74 2.02 10.76 -8.63
N ILE A 75 1.83 9.53 -8.20
CA ILE A 75 1.36 9.19 -6.86
C ILE A 75 2.38 8.23 -6.21
N ILE A 76 2.83 8.56 -5.01
CA ILE A 76 3.56 7.62 -4.16
C ILE A 76 2.54 6.71 -3.49
N THR A 77 2.65 5.41 -3.74
CA THR A 77 1.71 4.41 -3.23
C THR A 77 2.40 3.46 -2.26
N GLY A 78 1.73 2.36 -1.91
CA GLY A 78 2.28 1.35 -1.01
C GLY A 78 2.63 1.86 0.38
N SER A 79 3.57 1.17 1.04
CA SER A 79 3.89 1.42 2.45
C SER A 79 4.36 2.85 2.71
N LYS A 80 5.14 3.42 1.77
CA LYS A 80 5.66 4.79 1.86
C LYS A 80 4.53 5.81 1.67
N GLY A 81 3.73 5.68 0.61
CA GLY A 81 2.58 6.56 0.37
C GLY A 81 1.54 6.54 1.49
N GLU A 82 1.37 5.41 2.15
CA GLU A 82 0.48 5.23 3.30
C GLU A 82 1.08 5.76 4.63
N GLY A 83 2.37 6.13 4.65
CA GLY A 83 3.11 6.61 5.84
C GLY A 83 3.52 5.52 6.83
N LEU A 84 3.47 4.25 6.42
CA LEU A 84 3.59 3.06 7.26
C LEU A 84 4.93 2.34 7.12
N SER A 85 5.95 3.00 6.61
CA SER A 85 7.31 2.49 6.56
C SER A 85 8.29 3.65 6.63
N SER A 86 9.47 3.40 7.19
CA SER A 86 10.53 4.38 7.23
C SER A 86 11.09 4.67 5.82
N TYR A 87 11.93 5.71 5.71
CA TYR A 87 12.59 6.05 4.45
C TYR A 87 13.43 4.90 3.87
N LEU A 88 14.13 4.15 4.73
CA LEU A 88 15.06 3.09 4.31
C LEU A 88 14.44 1.69 4.33
N GLU A 89 13.32 1.54 5.03
CA GLU A 89 12.55 0.30 4.99
C GLU A 89 11.68 0.24 3.73
N SER A 90 11.57 -0.95 3.15
CA SER A 90 10.70 -1.25 1.99
C SER A 90 11.02 -0.49 0.68
N ASP A 91 10.47 -1.04 -0.39
CA ASP A 91 10.43 -0.50 -1.73
C ASP A 91 9.66 0.83 -1.82
N VAL A 92 10.01 1.64 -2.83
CA VAL A 92 9.29 2.85 -3.22
C VAL A 92 8.34 2.51 -4.35
N ASP A 93 7.04 2.41 -4.06
CA ASP A 93 6.01 2.21 -5.08
C ASP A 93 5.59 3.55 -5.71
N GLN A 94 5.84 3.71 -7.01
CA GLN A 94 5.46 4.90 -7.78
C GLN A 94 4.46 4.56 -8.87
N MET A 95 3.39 5.34 -8.93
CA MET A 95 2.37 5.21 -9.98
C MET A 95 2.30 6.48 -10.82
N PHE A 96 2.53 6.32 -12.13
CA PHE A 96 2.37 7.38 -13.14
C PHE A 96 1.04 7.20 -13.87
N ILE A 97 0.10 8.11 -13.66
CA ILE A 97 -1.19 8.10 -14.34
C ILE A 97 -1.08 8.94 -15.61
N LEU A 98 -1.22 8.30 -16.76
CA LEU A 98 -1.12 8.97 -18.06
C LEU A 98 -2.36 9.83 -18.32
N ASN A 99 -2.17 11.14 -18.50
CA ASN A 99 -3.26 12.10 -18.61
C ASN A 99 -3.84 12.26 -20.04
N ARG A 100 -3.19 11.70 -21.07
CA ARG A 100 -3.63 11.73 -22.48
C ARG A 100 -4.48 10.53 -22.90
N VAL A 101 -4.82 9.65 -21.95
CA VAL A 101 -5.65 8.47 -22.18
C VAL A 101 -6.73 8.41 -21.10
N ILE A 102 -7.97 8.21 -21.51
CA ILE A 102 -9.07 7.92 -20.61
C ILE A 102 -9.76 6.62 -21.00
N CYS A 103 -10.00 5.78 -20.00
CA CYS A 103 -10.74 4.55 -20.13
C CYS A 103 -12.15 4.75 -19.55
N LEU A 104 -13.17 4.31 -20.27
CA LEU A 104 -14.58 4.40 -19.89
C LEU A 104 -15.14 3.01 -19.63
N GLU A 105 -15.95 2.87 -18.59
CA GLU A 105 -16.70 1.64 -18.30
C GLU A 105 -17.69 1.29 -19.43
N ASP A 106 -17.92 -0.01 -19.68
CA ASP A 106 -18.60 -0.56 -20.86
C ASP A 106 -19.91 0.18 -21.22
N ASP A 107 -20.76 0.45 -20.21
CA ASP A 107 -22.10 1.00 -20.37
C ASP A 107 -22.18 2.52 -20.15
N VAL A 108 -21.03 3.18 -20.05
CA VAL A 108 -20.95 4.63 -19.90
C VAL A 108 -20.93 5.30 -21.27
N ASN A 109 -21.85 6.25 -21.47
CA ASN A 109 -21.85 7.07 -22.67
C ASN A 109 -20.58 7.94 -22.74
N SER A 110 -19.92 7.91 -23.89
CA SER A 110 -18.72 8.72 -24.12
C SER A 110 -19.10 10.20 -24.12
N CYS A 111 -18.47 10.97 -23.24
CA CYS A 111 -18.57 12.43 -23.24
C CYS A 111 -17.67 13.03 -24.34
N ALA A 112 -17.89 14.29 -24.68
CA ALA A 112 -16.99 15.03 -25.56
C ALA A 112 -15.65 15.31 -24.84
N PHE A 113 -14.65 14.46 -25.06
CA PHE A 113 -13.27 14.71 -24.64
C PHE A 113 -12.51 15.49 -25.73
N PRO A 114 -11.53 16.34 -25.38
CA PRO A 114 -10.67 17.02 -26.35
C PRO A 114 -10.05 16.05 -27.36
N GLY A 115 -9.82 16.51 -28.60
CA GLY A 115 -9.27 15.68 -29.69
C GLY A 115 -7.88 15.10 -29.40
N GLU A 116 -7.13 15.72 -28.49
CA GLU A 116 -5.82 15.23 -28.01
C GLU A 116 -5.94 13.96 -27.16
N ILE A 117 -7.10 13.70 -26.55
CA ILE A 117 -7.32 12.59 -25.62
C ILE A 117 -7.72 11.33 -26.40
N THR A 118 -6.95 10.26 -26.18
CA THR A 118 -7.31 8.90 -26.58
C THR A 118 -8.37 8.34 -25.65
N VAL A 119 -9.45 7.82 -26.23
CA VAL A 119 -10.58 7.24 -25.50
C VAL A 119 -10.64 5.74 -25.74
N LEU A 120 -10.62 4.99 -24.65
CA LEU A 120 -10.72 3.54 -24.64
C LEU A 120 -12.01 3.12 -23.93
N ARG A 121 -12.69 2.09 -24.43
CA ARG A 121 -13.83 1.46 -23.77
C ARG A 121 -13.39 0.16 -23.12
N SER A 122 -13.76 -0.05 -21.86
CA SER A 122 -13.55 -1.34 -21.21
C SER A 122 -14.49 -2.39 -21.79
N LEU A 123 -14.02 -3.63 -21.79
CA LEU A 123 -14.81 -4.81 -22.07
C LEU A 123 -14.72 -5.72 -20.84
N SER A 124 -15.60 -5.50 -19.87
CA SER A 124 -15.57 -6.14 -18.55
C SER A 124 -16.53 -7.32 -18.42
N ARG A 125 -17.63 -7.36 -19.21
CA ARG A 125 -18.66 -8.42 -19.12
C ARG A 125 -18.16 -9.85 -19.37
N ARG A 126 -16.99 -10.02 -20.00
CA ARG A 126 -16.35 -11.32 -20.29
C ARG A 126 -14.94 -11.43 -19.70
N SER A 127 -14.62 -10.58 -18.72
CA SER A 127 -13.34 -10.61 -18.02
C SER A 127 -13.54 -11.04 -16.57
N TYR A 128 -12.48 -11.54 -15.95
CA TYR A 128 -12.48 -11.85 -14.52
C TYR A 128 -12.80 -10.60 -13.68
N HIS A 129 -13.45 -10.78 -12.53
CA HIS A 129 -13.83 -9.65 -11.67
C HIS A 129 -12.63 -8.75 -11.35
N GLY A 130 -12.81 -7.44 -11.54
CA GLY A 130 -11.76 -6.42 -11.39
C GLY A 130 -10.69 -6.43 -12.47
N HIS A 131 -10.92 -7.10 -13.61
CA HIS A 131 -10.11 -7.01 -14.82
C HIS A 131 -11.01 -6.65 -16.01
N CYS A 132 -10.42 -6.06 -17.04
CA CYS A 132 -11.10 -5.74 -18.30
C CYS A 132 -10.12 -5.72 -19.47
N ARG A 133 -10.61 -5.87 -20.69
CA ARG A 133 -9.85 -5.51 -21.90
C ARG A 133 -10.19 -4.09 -22.32
N LEU A 134 -9.32 -3.45 -23.10
CA LEU A 134 -9.49 -2.05 -23.51
C LEU A 134 -9.56 -1.93 -25.03
N LEU A 135 -10.73 -1.56 -25.53
CA LEU A 135 -11.02 -1.33 -26.95
C LEU A 135 -10.79 0.13 -27.31
N LEU A 136 -10.11 0.39 -28.43
CA LEU A 136 -9.96 1.74 -28.96
C LEU A 136 -11.28 2.26 -29.51
N GLU A 137 -11.80 3.34 -28.93
CA GLU A 137 -12.94 4.07 -29.51
C GLU A 137 -12.49 5.22 -30.40
N ARG A 138 -11.48 5.95 -29.92
CA ARG A 138 -10.95 7.12 -30.61
C ARG A 138 -9.49 7.31 -30.25
N ARG A 139 -8.65 7.39 -31.27
CA ARG A 139 -7.23 7.74 -31.13
C ARG A 139 -7.09 9.25 -31.00
N GLY A 140 -6.41 9.70 -29.94
CA GLY A 140 -6.10 11.11 -29.74
C GLY A 140 -4.93 11.55 -30.61
N THR A 141 -4.84 12.85 -30.91
CA THR A 141 -3.75 13.42 -31.73
C THR A 141 -2.41 13.53 -30.99
N ASP A 142 -2.42 13.51 -29.65
CA ASP A 142 -1.25 13.65 -28.77
C ASP A 142 -1.03 12.37 -27.95
N ILE A 143 -1.19 11.21 -28.59
CA ILE A 143 -0.94 9.92 -27.96
C ILE A 143 0.56 9.65 -27.88
N LEU A 144 1.04 9.28 -26.69
CA LEU A 144 2.43 8.85 -26.50
C LEU A 144 2.73 7.61 -27.33
N ARG A 145 3.90 7.58 -27.97
CA ARG A 145 4.36 6.47 -28.83
C ARG A 145 4.30 5.13 -28.10
N GLU A 146 4.73 5.10 -26.84
CA GLU A 146 4.77 3.90 -26.01
C GLU A 146 3.38 3.29 -25.80
N VAL A 147 2.34 4.13 -25.79
CA VAL A 147 0.93 3.70 -25.76
C VAL A 147 0.44 3.33 -27.16
N ASN A 148 0.76 4.14 -28.15
CA ASN A 148 0.36 3.94 -29.55
C ASN A 148 0.86 2.61 -30.12
N ASP A 149 2.08 2.21 -29.77
CA ASP A 149 2.72 0.99 -30.26
C ASP A 149 2.30 -0.25 -29.45
N ALA A 150 1.43 -0.08 -28.45
CA ALA A 150 0.88 -1.17 -27.64
C ALA A 150 -0.50 -1.66 -28.11
N PHE A 151 -1.07 -1.06 -29.17
CA PHE A 151 -2.31 -1.55 -29.76
C PHE A 151 -2.07 -2.81 -30.61
N CYS A 152 -2.99 -3.75 -30.53
CA CYS A 152 -3.02 -4.97 -31.35
C CYS A 152 -4.43 -5.27 -31.86
N ASP A 153 -4.54 -6.00 -32.96
CA ASP A 153 -5.83 -6.42 -33.51
C ASP A 153 -6.46 -7.53 -32.65
N ASP A 154 -7.78 -7.50 -32.50
CA ASP A 154 -8.55 -8.47 -31.72
C ASP A 154 -8.99 -9.71 -32.52
N GLY A 155 -8.54 -9.85 -33.76
CA GLY A 155 -8.95 -10.86 -34.73
C GLY A 155 -10.23 -10.52 -35.50
N PHE A 156 -10.89 -9.41 -35.16
CA PHE A 156 -12.13 -8.93 -35.80
C PHE A 156 -11.96 -7.53 -36.41
N GLY A 157 -10.73 -7.06 -36.62
CA GLY A 157 -10.46 -5.74 -37.19
C GLY A 157 -10.58 -4.59 -36.19
N ARG A 158 -10.66 -4.87 -34.89
CA ARG A 158 -10.72 -3.85 -33.84
C ARG A 158 -9.42 -3.82 -33.05
N GLU A 159 -9.03 -2.63 -32.60
CA GLU A 159 -7.79 -2.46 -31.86
C GLU A 159 -8.01 -2.56 -30.34
N LEU A 160 -7.29 -3.47 -29.70
CA LEU A 160 -7.18 -3.59 -28.25
C LEU A 160 -5.84 -3.03 -27.78
N LEU A 161 -5.82 -2.42 -26.60
CA LEU A 161 -4.58 -2.03 -25.95
C LEU A 161 -3.99 -3.21 -25.17
N SER A 162 -2.87 -3.77 -25.62
CA SER A 162 -2.19 -4.86 -24.93
C SER A 162 -1.47 -4.37 -23.69
N SER A 163 -1.78 -4.98 -22.54
CA SER A 163 -1.07 -4.72 -21.28
C SER A 163 0.40 -5.15 -21.36
N ASP A 164 0.69 -6.26 -22.04
CA ASP A 164 2.05 -6.79 -22.15
C ASP A 164 2.91 -5.93 -23.09
N LEU A 165 2.40 -5.55 -24.27
CA LEU A 165 3.11 -4.61 -25.15
C LEU A 165 3.32 -3.28 -24.46
N PHE A 166 2.31 -2.78 -23.74
CA PHE A 166 2.41 -1.53 -22.99
C PHE A 166 3.56 -1.57 -21.96
N VAL A 167 3.62 -2.58 -21.10
CA VAL A 167 4.71 -2.72 -20.11
C VAL A 167 6.07 -2.86 -20.80
N ASN A 168 6.14 -3.64 -21.88
CA ASN A 168 7.37 -3.84 -22.64
C ASN A 168 7.87 -2.57 -23.33
N ASN A 169 6.97 -1.66 -23.70
CA ASN A 169 7.35 -0.37 -24.26
C ASN A 169 7.92 0.54 -23.17
N TRP A 170 7.26 0.62 -22.01
CA TRP A 170 7.72 1.44 -20.89
C TRP A 170 9.02 0.94 -20.24
N SER A 171 9.27 -0.37 -20.22
CA SER A 171 10.53 -0.91 -19.69
C SER A 171 11.74 -0.45 -20.50
N LYS A 172 11.57 -0.23 -21.81
CA LYS A 172 12.63 0.30 -22.70
C LYS A 172 12.91 1.79 -22.51
N VAL A 173 11.95 2.56 -22.00
CA VAL A 173 12.08 4.02 -21.83
C VAL A 173 12.72 4.40 -20.49
N ASN A 174 12.59 3.56 -19.45
CA ASN A 174 13.16 3.78 -18.11
C ASN A 174 14.69 3.59 -18.04
N LEU A 175 15.43 4.09 -19.04
CA LEU A 175 16.90 4.15 -19.05
C LEU A 175 17.38 5.40 -18.29
N VAL A 176 17.21 5.40 -16.96
CA VAL A 176 18.07 6.24 -16.12
C VAL A 176 19.45 5.58 -16.14
N GLN A 177 20.44 6.25 -16.74
CA GLN A 177 21.83 5.77 -16.78
C GLN A 177 22.32 5.45 -15.36
N GLY A 178 22.63 4.19 -15.09
CA GLY A 178 23.17 3.71 -13.81
C GLY A 178 22.24 2.83 -12.96
N GLU A 179 20.98 2.62 -13.38
CA GLU A 179 20.04 1.74 -12.68
C GLU A 179 20.06 0.30 -13.22
N VAL A 180 19.91 -0.69 -12.32
CA VAL A 180 19.75 -2.10 -12.71
C VAL A 180 18.26 -2.43 -12.74
N GLN A 181 17.75 -2.76 -13.92
CA GLN A 181 16.38 -3.25 -14.10
C GLN A 181 16.31 -4.74 -13.73
N HIS A 182 15.27 -5.14 -13.00
CA HIS A 182 15.00 -6.54 -12.65
C HIS A 182 13.86 -7.13 -13.50
N GLU A 183 13.69 -8.45 -13.46
CA GLU A 183 12.59 -9.13 -14.14
C GLU A 183 11.22 -8.58 -13.71
N ARG A 184 10.29 -8.49 -14.68
CA ARG A 184 8.94 -7.93 -14.50
C ARG A 184 8.23 -8.51 -13.27
N ALA A 185 7.74 -7.62 -12.42
CA ALA A 185 7.13 -7.96 -11.14
C ALA A 185 5.61 -7.70 -11.14
N GLY A 186 4.86 -8.29 -12.08
CA GLY A 186 3.42 -8.01 -12.24
C GLY A 186 3.21 -6.72 -13.06
N PRO A 187 2.52 -5.69 -12.55
CA PRO A 187 2.35 -4.42 -13.26
C PRO A 187 3.56 -3.48 -13.13
N SER A 188 4.50 -3.76 -12.22
CA SER A 188 5.65 -2.89 -11.94
C SER A 188 6.87 -3.23 -12.80
N ILE A 189 7.62 -2.18 -13.11
CA ILE A 189 8.97 -2.21 -13.68
C ILE A 189 9.92 -1.92 -12.49
N PRO A 190 10.47 -2.97 -11.86
CA PRO A 190 11.36 -2.81 -10.72
C PRO A 190 12.72 -2.26 -11.16
N SER A 191 13.27 -1.37 -10.35
CA SER A 191 14.60 -0.78 -10.51
C SER A 191 15.33 -0.76 -9.16
N THR A 192 16.65 -0.87 -9.20
CA THR A 192 17.50 -0.66 -8.03
C THR A 192 18.45 0.51 -8.27
N VAL A 193 18.39 1.49 -7.37
CA VAL A 193 19.29 2.64 -7.34
C VAL A 193 20.37 2.39 -6.29
N ASN A 194 21.63 2.55 -6.69
CA ASN A 194 22.82 2.42 -5.82
C ASN A 194 22.90 1.10 -5.03
N GLY A 195 22.32 0.01 -5.53
CA GLY A 195 22.38 -1.32 -4.89
C GLY A 195 21.54 -1.50 -3.62
N HIS A 196 20.85 -0.47 -3.13
CA HIS A 196 20.18 -0.49 -1.83
C HIS A 196 18.70 -0.09 -1.87
N LEU A 197 18.30 0.82 -2.75
CA LEU A 197 16.92 1.31 -2.79
C LEU A 197 16.17 0.71 -3.98
N HIS A 198 15.10 -0.03 -3.66
CA HIS A 198 14.22 -0.64 -4.66
C HIS A 198 13.07 0.30 -5.00
N TRP A 199 12.85 0.51 -6.30
CA TRP A 199 11.80 1.34 -6.85
C TRP A 199 10.91 0.50 -7.75
N ASP A 200 9.61 0.54 -7.51
CA ASP A 200 8.62 -0.15 -8.33
C ASP A 200 7.81 0.89 -9.10
N PHE A 201 8.08 1.00 -10.40
CA PHE A 201 7.39 1.95 -11.28
C PHE A 201 6.19 1.30 -11.97
N VAL A 202 5.01 1.90 -11.85
CA VAL A 202 3.79 1.44 -12.51
C VAL A 202 3.22 2.57 -13.37
N HIS A 203 3.10 2.33 -14.67
CA HIS A 203 2.36 3.22 -15.57
C HIS A 203 0.91 2.76 -15.63
N ALA A 204 -0.03 3.67 -15.36
CA ALA A 204 -1.44 3.38 -15.24
C ALA A 204 -2.29 4.34 -16.09
N LEU A 205 -3.50 3.89 -16.44
CA LEU A 205 -4.47 4.66 -17.21
C LEU A 205 -5.62 5.10 -16.32
N ARG A 206 -6.12 6.33 -16.48
CA ARG A 206 -7.28 6.81 -15.73
C ARG A 206 -8.53 6.04 -16.18
N TYR A 207 -9.33 5.57 -15.23
CA TYR A 207 -10.53 4.79 -15.50
C TYR A 207 -11.76 5.40 -14.84
N TYR A 208 -12.71 5.80 -15.69
CA TYR A 208 -14.01 6.32 -15.30
C TYR A 208 -15.02 5.16 -15.19
N CYS A 209 -15.25 4.71 -13.95
CA CYS A 209 -16.11 3.56 -13.62
C CYS A 209 -17.19 3.90 -12.59
N PRO A 210 -18.16 4.76 -12.96
CA PRO A 210 -19.20 5.21 -12.05
C PRO A 210 -20.05 4.06 -11.50
N ASN A 211 -20.25 2.95 -12.23
CA ASN A 211 -21.08 1.86 -11.73
C ASN A 211 -20.37 1.07 -10.63
N ILE A 212 -19.08 0.75 -10.80
CA ILE A 212 -18.25 0.10 -9.77
C ILE A 212 -18.22 0.96 -8.49
N LEU A 213 -17.92 2.26 -8.64
CA LEU A 213 -17.82 3.18 -7.51
C LEU A 213 -19.16 3.41 -6.81
N SER A 214 -20.26 3.53 -7.57
CA SER A 214 -21.60 3.70 -6.99
C SER A 214 -22.03 2.46 -6.21
N LYS A 215 -21.75 1.27 -6.74
CA LYS A 215 -22.01 0.00 -6.03
C LYS A 215 -21.23 -0.09 -4.72
N TRP A 216 -19.95 0.31 -4.73
CA TRP A 216 -19.13 0.38 -3.52
C TRP A 216 -19.68 1.42 -2.52
N ALA A 217 -20.07 2.60 -3.00
CA ALA A 217 -20.56 3.69 -2.17
C ALA A 217 -21.92 3.39 -1.52
N ALA A 218 -22.77 2.60 -2.19
CA ALA A 218 -24.12 2.26 -1.74
C ALA A 218 -24.17 1.18 -0.65
N ARG A 219 -23.03 0.59 -0.24
CA ARG A 219 -23.01 -0.44 0.81
C ARG A 219 -23.51 0.11 2.15
N PRO A 220 -24.34 -0.64 2.90
CA PRO A 220 -24.77 -0.23 4.22
C PRO A 220 -23.59 -0.32 5.20
N ARG A 221 -23.15 0.81 5.73
CA ARG A 221 -21.98 0.90 6.64
C ARG A 221 -21.96 2.13 7.52
N HIS A 222 -21.16 2.09 8.58
CA HIS A 222 -20.88 3.25 9.44
C HIS A 222 -19.48 3.84 9.18
N TRP A 223 -18.54 3.02 8.76
CA TRP A 223 -17.22 3.45 8.33
C TRP A 223 -16.98 2.96 6.88
N PRO A 224 -16.33 3.76 6.03
CA PRO A 224 -15.85 5.11 6.32
C PRO A 224 -17.01 6.13 6.35
N PRO A 225 -16.84 7.31 6.99
CA PRO A 225 -17.83 8.37 6.98
C PRO A 225 -18.27 8.77 5.55
N PRO A 226 -19.50 9.31 5.37
CA PRO A 226 -20.00 9.69 4.05
C PRO A 226 -19.07 10.64 3.28
N GLU A 227 -18.40 11.56 3.97
CA GLU A 227 -17.48 12.52 3.35
C GLU A 227 -16.25 11.82 2.78
N VAL A 228 -15.73 10.80 3.49
CA VAL A 228 -14.62 9.97 3.02
C VAL A 228 -15.08 9.11 1.83
N THR A 229 -16.28 8.53 1.93
CA THR A 229 -16.90 7.77 0.82
C THR A 229 -16.98 8.61 -0.45
N GLN A 230 -17.48 9.84 -0.36
CA GLN A 230 -17.57 10.76 -1.50
C GLN A 230 -16.19 11.12 -2.05
N ARG A 231 -15.19 11.36 -1.18
CA ARG A 231 -13.82 11.61 -1.63
C ARG A 231 -13.24 10.42 -2.39
N VAL A 232 -13.39 9.20 -1.88
CA VAL A 232 -12.95 7.97 -2.56
C VAL A 232 -13.58 7.84 -3.95
N VAL A 233 -14.90 8.09 -4.07
CA VAL A 233 -15.59 8.09 -5.37
C VAL A 233 -15.02 9.16 -6.31
N SER A 234 -14.76 10.38 -5.81
CA SER A 234 -14.23 11.48 -6.61
C SER A 234 -12.80 11.25 -7.12
N LEU A 235 -12.00 10.47 -6.40
CA LEU A 235 -10.63 10.12 -6.78
C LEU A 235 -10.58 9.17 -7.98
N GLY A 236 -11.67 8.44 -8.24
CA GLY A 236 -11.81 7.54 -9.38
C GLY A 236 -10.95 6.27 -9.27
N ALA A 237 -10.84 5.56 -10.40
CA ALA A 237 -10.03 4.36 -10.52
C ALA A 237 -8.91 4.55 -11.55
N VAL A 238 -7.99 3.61 -11.53
CA VAL A 238 -6.95 3.46 -12.54
C VAL A 238 -6.90 2.02 -13.02
N LEU A 239 -6.34 1.83 -14.22
CA LEU A 239 -6.06 0.53 -14.80
C LEU A 239 -4.55 0.31 -14.84
N THR A 240 -4.12 -0.83 -14.31
CA THR A 240 -2.72 -1.26 -14.32
C THR A 240 -2.51 -2.40 -15.32
N PRO A 241 -1.36 -2.46 -16.01
CA PRO A 241 -1.13 -3.39 -17.12
C PRO A 241 -0.72 -4.78 -16.64
N VAL A 242 -1.68 -5.47 -16.02
CA VAL A 242 -1.52 -6.86 -15.59
C VAL A 242 -2.83 -7.60 -15.77
N GLY A 243 -2.78 -8.67 -16.55
CA GLY A 243 -3.94 -9.54 -16.78
C GLY A 243 -4.18 -10.53 -15.64
N PHE A 244 -5.34 -11.17 -15.69
CA PHE A 244 -5.69 -12.21 -14.72
C PHE A 244 -4.87 -13.48 -15.02
N LYS A 245 -4.20 -14.00 -13.99
CA LYS A 245 -3.32 -15.18 -14.13
C LYS A 245 -4.12 -16.40 -14.62
N GLY A 246 -3.71 -16.97 -15.75
CA GLY A 246 -4.39 -18.12 -16.36
C GLY A 246 -5.56 -17.77 -17.26
N SER A 247 -5.85 -16.49 -17.48
CA SER A 247 -6.80 -16.04 -18.52
C SER A 247 -6.22 -16.28 -19.91
N GLU A 248 -7.05 -16.71 -20.86
CA GLU A 248 -6.70 -16.77 -22.28
C GLU A 248 -6.29 -15.38 -22.82
N TYR A 249 -6.89 -14.32 -22.27
CA TYR A 249 -6.65 -12.93 -22.66
C TYR A 249 -5.66 -12.21 -21.75
N GLN A 250 -4.87 -12.92 -20.92
CA GLN A 250 -4.00 -12.33 -19.92
C GLN A 250 -3.06 -11.23 -20.48
N HIS A 251 -2.62 -11.34 -21.73
CA HIS A 251 -1.71 -10.40 -22.39
C HIS A 251 -2.36 -9.08 -22.86
N VAL A 252 -3.69 -8.98 -22.85
CA VAL A 252 -4.49 -7.79 -23.20
C VAL A 252 -5.42 -7.33 -22.08
N GLU A 253 -5.36 -7.98 -20.92
CA GLU A 253 -6.18 -7.65 -19.77
C GLU A 253 -5.49 -6.63 -18.86
N TRP A 254 -6.31 -5.73 -18.33
CA TRP A 254 -5.93 -4.66 -17.43
C TRP A 254 -6.66 -4.84 -16.11
N ARG A 255 -5.98 -4.51 -15.01
CA ARG A 255 -6.52 -4.67 -13.66
C ARG A 255 -7.01 -3.35 -13.11
N VAL A 256 -8.25 -3.33 -12.64
CA VAL A 256 -8.88 -2.20 -11.95
C VAL A 256 -8.26 -2.05 -10.56
N CYS A 257 -7.79 -0.84 -10.27
CA CYS A 257 -7.12 -0.46 -9.04
C CYS A 257 -7.64 0.90 -8.55
N PHE A 258 -7.65 1.10 -7.23
CA PHE A 258 -8.17 2.30 -6.58
C PHE A 258 -7.11 2.97 -5.70
N ASN A 259 -5.83 2.98 -6.10
CA ASN A 259 -4.71 3.37 -5.24
C ASN A 259 -4.92 4.69 -4.48
N ALA A 260 -5.41 5.75 -5.14
CA ALA A 260 -5.70 7.01 -4.48
C ALA A 260 -6.83 6.89 -3.44
N GLY A 261 -7.92 6.19 -3.78
CA GLY A 261 -9.01 5.89 -2.87
C GLY A 261 -8.59 5.00 -1.70
N GLU A 262 -7.72 4.03 -1.93
CA GLU A 262 -7.15 3.19 -0.87
C GLU A 262 -6.26 3.98 0.09
N ILE A 263 -5.43 4.90 -0.43
CA ILE A 263 -4.65 5.81 0.42
C ILE A 263 -5.58 6.68 1.26
N GLU A 264 -6.68 7.19 0.69
CA GLU A 264 -7.70 7.95 1.43
C GLU A 264 -8.33 7.09 2.55
N LEU A 265 -8.72 5.85 2.25
CA LEU A 265 -9.28 4.93 3.24
C LEU A 265 -8.30 4.62 4.38
N ILE A 266 -7.06 4.27 4.06
CA ILE A 266 -6.00 4.02 5.04
C ILE A 266 -5.70 5.27 5.86
N SER A 267 -5.82 6.46 5.26
CA SER A 267 -5.60 7.72 5.95
C SER A 267 -6.70 8.06 6.97
N ASN A 268 -7.88 7.46 6.83
CA ASN A 268 -9.04 7.64 7.70
C ASN A 268 -9.26 6.45 8.66
N LEU A 269 -8.31 5.52 8.76
CA LEU A 269 -8.27 4.56 9.86
C LEU A 269 -7.90 5.28 11.15
N ASN A 270 -8.48 4.86 12.27
CA ASN A 270 -8.05 5.36 13.58
C ASN A 270 -6.67 4.79 13.98
N ASP A 271 -6.10 5.31 15.06
CA ASP A 271 -4.77 4.93 15.57
C ASP A 271 -4.65 3.42 15.83
N THR A 272 -5.69 2.80 16.40
CA THR A 272 -5.67 1.36 16.73
C THR A 272 -5.74 0.49 15.48
N GLN A 273 -6.59 0.84 14.51
CA GLN A 273 -6.69 0.14 13.23
C GLN A 273 -5.41 0.27 12.40
N THR A 274 -4.78 1.44 12.42
CA THR A 274 -3.51 1.67 11.73
C THR A 274 -2.40 0.81 12.33
N LYS A 275 -2.31 0.78 13.67
CA LYS A 275 -1.35 -0.08 14.38
C LYS A 275 -1.63 -1.58 14.19
N LEU A 276 -2.90 -1.98 14.11
CA LEU A 276 -3.30 -3.33 13.74
C LEU A 276 -2.72 -3.70 12.36
N TYR A 277 -2.85 -2.81 11.37
CA TYR A 277 -2.29 -3.04 10.04
C TYR A 277 -0.76 -3.20 10.08
N VAL A 278 -0.06 -2.34 10.85
CA VAL A 278 1.39 -2.44 11.05
C VAL A 278 1.77 -3.79 11.68
N LEU A 279 1.06 -4.25 12.71
CA LEU A 279 1.31 -5.53 13.36
C LEU A 279 1.15 -6.71 12.39
N LEU A 280 0.09 -6.70 11.57
CA LEU A 280 -0.10 -7.73 10.54
C LEU A 280 1.06 -7.76 9.54
N LYS A 281 1.57 -6.59 9.12
CA LYS A 281 2.74 -6.50 8.23
C LYS A 281 4.00 -7.06 8.90
N MET A 282 4.22 -6.74 10.19
CA MET A 282 5.33 -7.29 10.97
C MET A 282 5.23 -8.82 11.06
N ILE A 283 4.05 -9.37 11.37
CA ILE A 283 3.86 -10.84 11.45
C ILE A 283 4.12 -11.50 10.10
N LYS A 284 3.60 -10.93 9.02
CA LYS A 284 3.87 -11.44 7.67
C LYS A 284 5.38 -11.52 7.41
N ASN A 285 6.12 -10.45 7.70
CA ASN A 285 7.54 -10.39 7.38
C ASN A 285 8.42 -11.20 8.35
N ASP A 286 8.17 -11.09 9.66
CA ASP A 286 9.06 -11.58 10.72
C ASP A 286 8.68 -12.98 11.24
N VAL A 287 7.48 -13.46 10.94
CA VAL A 287 6.98 -14.76 11.43
C VAL A 287 6.66 -15.67 10.25
N LEU A 288 5.85 -15.20 9.30
CA LEU A 288 5.39 -16.02 8.18
C LEU A 288 6.45 -16.19 7.08
N HIS A 289 7.38 -15.24 6.93
CA HIS A 289 8.50 -15.29 5.98
C HIS A 289 8.09 -15.75 4.57
N PRO A 290 7.25 -14.98 3.85
CA PRO A 290 6.79 -15.35 2.52
C PRO A 290 7.97 -15.58 1.57
N ARG A 291 7.96 -16.73 0.89
CA ARG A 291 9.03 -17.10 -0.06
C ARG A 291 8.83 -16.44 -1.43
N LYS A 292 7.60 -16.10 -1.77
CA LYS A 292 7.17 -15.49 -3.05
C LYS A 292 6.09 -14.42 -2.82
N LYS A 293 5.36 -14.04 -3.87
CA LYS A 293 4.16 -13.17 -3.82
C LYS A 293 2.91 -13.95 -3.36
N GLU A 294 3.00 -14.62 -2.22
CA GLU A 294 1.95 -15.52 -1.71
C GLU A 294 0.82 -14.70 -1.07
N VAL A 295 1.07 -14.08 0.08
CA VAL A 295 0.18 -13.09 0.68
C VAL A 295 0.92 -11.78 0.80
N SER A 296 0.33 -10.73 0.26
CA SER A 296 0.95 -9.41 0.20
C SER A 296 0.44 -8.50 1.31
N SER A 297 1.13 -7.37 1.52
CA SER A 297 0.64 -6.31 2.41
C SER A 297 -0.73 -5.77 1.96
N TYR A 298 -1.06 -5.94 0.68
CA TYR A 298 -2.36 -5.61 0.09
C TYR A 298 -3.48 -6.55 0.57
N THR A 299 -3.21 -7.85 0.73
CA THR A 299 -4.17 -8.81 1.33
C THR A 299 -4.51 -8.40 2.77
N LEU A 300 -3.49 -8.09 3.57
CA LEU A 300 -3.64 -7.69 4.98
C LEU A 300 -4.38 -6.35 5.11
N LYS A 301 -4.10 -5.39 4.21
CA LYS A 301 -4.85 -4.14 4.11
C LYS A 301 -6.36 -4.40 3.97
N ASN A 302 -6.74 -5.33 3.10
CA ASN A 302 -8.15 -5.63 2.87
C ASN A 302 -8.83 -6.26 4.09
N ILE A 303 -8.13 -7.11 4.85
CA ILE A 303 -8.64 -7.61 6.14
C ILE A 303 -8.95 -6.43 7.07
N VAL A 304 -8.03 -5.48 7.24
CA VAL A 304 -8.22 -4.32 8.11
C VAL A 304 -9.38 -3.43 7.64
N LEU A 305 -9.51 -3.18 6.33
CA LEU A 305 -10.62 -2.40 5.76
C LEU A 305 -11.97 -3.06 6.01
N TRP A 306 -12.08 -4.38 5.81
CA TRP A 306 -13.30 -5.13 6.13
C TRP A 306 -13.63 -5.10 7.63
N MET A 307 -12.62 -5.27 8.49
CA MET A 307 -12.82 -5.19 9.94
C MET A 307 -13.28 -3.79 10.38
N ALA A 308 -12.73 -2.74 9.78
CA ALA A 308 -13.12 -1.35 10.05
C ALA A 308 -14.57 -1.07 9.61
N GLU A 309 -15.01 -1.58 8.44
CA GLU A 309 -16.39 -1.43 7.97
C GLU A 309 -17.38 -2.22 8.84
N ASN A 310 -17.02 -3.44 9.25
CA ASN A 310 -17.92 -4.39 9.91
C ASN A 310 -18.04 -4.23 11.44
N ASN A 311 -17.25 -3.34 12.06
CA ASN A 311 -17.21 -3.20 13.51
C ASN A 311 -17.35 -1.73 13.95
N PRO A 312 -17.96 -1.47 15.13
CA PRO A 312 -18.06 -0.11 15.66
C PRO A 312 -16.69 0.52 15.87
N GLN A 313 -16.50 1.75 15.36
CA GLN A 313 -15.21 2.46 15.48
C GLN A 313 -14.75 2.60 16.94
N ALA A 314 -15.68 2.78 17.88
CA ALA A 314 -15.40 2.89 19.32
C ALA A 314 -14.77 1.63 19.95
N SER A 315 -14.93 0.46 19.32
CA SER A 315 -14.32 -0.78 19.80
C SER A 315 -12.84 -0.92 19.47
N PHE A 316 -12.32 -0.10 18.56
CA PHE A 316 -10.90 0.00 18.24
C PHE A 316 -10.23 1.04 19.16
N HIS A 317 -9.68 0.57 20.27
CA HIS A 317 -8.96 1.41 21.22
C HIS A 317 -7.68 0.71 21.71
N LYS A 318 -6.79 1.47 22.35
CA LYS A 318 -5.44 0.98 22.72
C LYS A 318 -5.45 -0.31 23.53
N LYS A 319 -6.45 -0.51 24.39
CA LYS A 319 -6.60 -1.73 25.22
C LYS A 319 -7.14 -2.95 24.46
N SER A 320 -7.69 -2.79 23.26
CA SER A 320 -8.26 -3.88 22.47
C SER A 320 -7.39 -4.30 21.27
N ILE A 321 -6.24 -3.65 21.03
CA ILE A 321 -5.43 -3.93 19.82
C ILE A 321 -5.04 -5.39 19.68
N LEU A 322 -4.68 -6.09 20.77
CA LEU A 322 -4.30 -7.51 20.66
C LEU A 322 -5.50 -8.40 20.39
N GLN A 323 -6.68 -8.06 20.92
CA GLN A 323 -7.92 -8.77 20.56
C GLN A 323 -8.20 -8.60 19.06
N TRP A 324 -8.06 -7.39 18.53
CA TRP A 324 -8.21 -7.16 17.09
C TRP A 324 -7.13 -7.84 16.26
N LEU A 325 -5.90 -7.95 16.76
CA LEU A 325 -4.86 -8.73 16.11
C LEU A 325 -5.23 -10.20 16.03
N HIS A 326 -5.75 -10.77 17.12
CA HIS A 326 -6.24 -12.14 17.16
C HIS A 326 -7.35 -12.36 16.12
N GLU A 327 -8.38 -11.51 16.09
CA GLU A 327 -9.47 -11.58 15.10
C GLU A 327 -8.96 -11.43 13.65
N ALA A 328 -8.00 -10.53 13.41
CA ALA A 328 -7.44 -10.32 12.07
C ALA A 328 -6.59 -11.52 11.60
N LEU A 329 -5.85 -12.14 12.52
CA LEU A 329 -5.09 -13.36 12.24
C LEU A 329 -6.03 -14.54 11.97
N ASP A 330 -7.14 -14.65 12.70
CA ASP A 330 -8.14 -15.66 12.42
C ASP A 330 -8.82 -15.43 11.06
N ALA A 331 -9.15 -14.19 10.71
CA ALA A 331 -9.65 -13.84 9.38
C ALA A 331 -8.64 -14.23 8.27
N LEU A 332 -7.34 -14.00 8.48
CA LEU A 332 -6.29 -14.46 7.56
C LEU A 332 -6.23 -15.98 7.48
N ARG A 333 -6.34 -16.69 8.61
CA ARG A 333 -6.39 -18.16 8.66
C ARG A 333 -7.57 -18.71 7.88
N VAL A 334 -8.76 -18.14 8.06
CA VAL A 334 -9.97 -18.50 7.32
C VAL A 334 -9.78 -18.25 5.83
N ALA A 335 -9.21 -17.11 5.44
CA ALA A 335 -8.91 -16.80 4.04
C ALA A 335 -7.91 -17.80 3.42
N LEU A 336 -6.92 -18.24 4.20
CA LEU A 336 -5.97 -19.28 3.77
C LEU A 336 -6.66 -20.63 3.61
N ILE A 337 -7.56 -21.03 4.51
CA ILE A 337 -8.28 -22.32 4.45
C ILE A 337 -9.26 -22.34 3.27
N THR A 338 -10.04 -21.27 3.12
CA THR A 338 -11.10 -21.17 2.11
C THR A 338 -10.57 -20.78 0.74
N LEU A 339 -9.34 -20.26 0.66
CA LEU A 339 -8.78 -19.61 -0.52
C LEU A 339 -9.68 -18.47 -1.02
N GLU A 340 -10.32 -17.75 -0.10
CA GLU A 340 -11.22 -16.64 -0.36
C GLU A 340 -10.90 -15.42 0.49
N LEU A 341 -10.68 -14.28 -0.16
CA LEU A 341 -10.71 -12.96 0.48
C LEU A 341 -11.27 -11.93 -0.51
N PRO A 342 -12.49 -11.42 -0.30
CA PRO A 342 -13.06 -10.37 -1.14
C PRO A 342 -12.21 -9.11 -1.16
N TYR A 343 -11.97 -8.55 -2.35
CA TYR A 343 -11.36 -7.23 -2.46
C TYR A 343 -12.34 -6.15 -1.96
N TYR A 344 -11.89 -5.26 -1.08
CA TYR A 344 -12.74 -4.28 -0.43
C TYR A 344 -13.48 -3.33 -1.40
N MET A 345 -12.83 -2.94 -2.50
CA MET A 345 -13.43 -2.06 -3.51
C MET A 345 -14.35 -2.82 -4.48
N ILE A 346 -14.03 -4.07 -4.80
CA ILE A 346 -14.79 -4.94 -5.71
C ILE A 346 -14.93 -6.32 -5.05
N PRO A 347 -15.96 -6.55 -4.20
CA PRO A 347 -16.08 -7.78 -3.41
C PRO A 347 -16.07 -9.07 -4.24
N GLU A 348 -16.53 -9.02 -5.48
CA GLU A 348 -16.54 -10.17 -6.40
C GLU A 348 -15.12 -10.60 -6.82
N ARG A 349 -14.12 -9.73 -6.65
CA ARG A 349 -12.73 -10.07 -6.94
C ARG A 349 -12.10 -10.73 -5.72
N ASN A 350 -11.85 -12.04 -5.82
CA ASN A 350 -11.13 -12.80 -4.80
C ASN A 350 -9.61 -12.54 -4.86
N LEU A 351 -9.03 -12.03 -3.77
CA LEU A 351 -7.60 -11.75 -3.64
C LEU A 351 -6.74 -13.00 -3.45
N MET A 352 -7.33 -14.10 -2.98
CA MET A 352 -6.63 -15.37 -2.78
C MET A 352 -6.45 -16.15 -4.09
N ALA A 353 -7.33 -15.92 -5.08
CA ALA A 353 -7.34 -16.63 -6.36
C ALA A 353 -6.06 -16.48 -7.19
N THR A 354 -5.34 -15.35 -7.05
CA THR A 354 -4.11 -15.08 -7.80
C THR A 354 -2.85 -15.25 -6.97
N THR A 355 -2.97 -15.78 -5.74
CA THR A 355 -1.81 -15.95 -4.87
C THR A 355 -0.90 -17.04 -5.40
N GLY A 356 0.42 -16.84 -5.29
CA GLY A 356 1.41 -17.86 -5.63
C GLY A 356 1.60 -18.92 -4.54
N LEU A 357 0.64 -19.05 -3.62
CA LEU A 357 0.75 -19.85 -2.41
C LEU A 357 0.73 -21.34 -2.76
N ASP A 358 1.83 -22.04 -2.49
CA ASP A 358 1.87 -23.49 -2.59
C ASP A 358 1.23 -24.16 -1.36
N VAL A 359 0.86 -25.43 -1.51
CA VAL A 359 0.11 -26.18 -0.50
C VAL A 359 0.91 -26.38 0.80
N GLU A 360 2.24 -26.53 0.71
CA GLU A 360 3.09 -26.75 1.88
C GLU A 360 3.20 -25.47 2.71
N GLN A 361 3.43 -24.34 2.03
CA GLN A 361 3.51 -23.03 2.63
C GLN A 361 2.16 -22.60 3.24
N GLN A 362 1.05 -22.89 2.53
CA GLN A 362 -0.30 -22.69 3.04
C GLN A 362 -0.51 -23.42 4.37
N ARG A 363 -0.20 -24.72 4.44
CA ARG A 363 -0.33 -25.52 5.66
C ARG A 363 0.55 -25.00 6.78
N THR A 364 1.79 -24.66 6.47
CA THR A 364 2.76 -24.11 7.43
C THR A 364 2.22 -22.82 8.05
N TRP A 365 1.66 -21.92 7.24
CA TRP A 365 1.09 -20.67 7.71
C TRP A 365 -0.17 -20.87 8.53
N ILE A 366 -1.07 -21.75 8.10
CA ILE A 366 -2.28 -22.09 8.88
C ILE A 366 -1.88 -22.62 10.27
N SER A 367 -0.89 -23.52 10.34
CA SER A 367 -0.36 -24.02 11.61
C SER A 367 0.24 -22.89 12.45
N THR A 368 1.14 -22.10 11.85
CA THR A 368 1.84 -21.00 12.53
C THR A 368 0.86 -19.98 13.11
N ILE A 369 -0.16 -19.59 12.34
CA ILE A 369 -1.20 -18.66 12.80
C ILE A 369 -2.03 -19.31 13.90
N THR A 370 -2.38 -20.59 13.79
CA THR A 370 -3.12 -21.31 14.84
C THR A 370 -2.34 -21.33 16.15
N ASP A 371 -1.03 -21.59 16.12
CA ASP A 371 -0.18 -21.54 17.31
C ASP A 371 -0.16 -20.13 17.93
N MET A 372 -0.07 -19.08 17.11
CA MET A 372 -0.14 -17.70 17.59
C MET A 372 -1.47 -17.37 18.25
N LEU A 373 -2.59 -17.81 17.68
CA LEU A 373 -3.92 -17.61 18.27
C LEU A 373 -4.00 -18.30 19.65
N ASN A 374 -3.48 -19.53 19.75
CA ASN A 374 -3.44 -20.28 21.01
C ASN A 374 -2.54 -19.65 22.09
N GLU A 375 -1.52 -18.87 21.72
CA GLU A 375 -0.66 -18.14 22.65
C GLU A 375 -1.33 -16.91 23.29
N GLY A 376 -2.44 -16.45 22.74
CA GLY A 376 -3.13 -15.24 23.19
C GLY A 376 -2.21 -14.01 23.18
N PRO A 377 -2.16 -13.18 24.24
CA PRO A 377 -1.40 -11.92 24.21
C PRO A 377 0.12 -12.14 24.09
N LYS A 378 0.62 -13.34 24.42
CA LYS A 378 2.05 -13.69 24.28
C LYS A 378 2.50 -13.78 22.83
N MET A 379 1.58 -13.87 21.87
CA MET A 379 1.90 -13.90 20.42
C MET A 379 2.78 -12.72 20.00
N ILE A 380 2.64 -11.56 20.68
CA ILE A 380 3.41 -10.36 20.37
C ILE A 380 4.91 -10.54 20.61
N LEU A 381 5.30 -11.48 21.47
CA LEU A 381 6.70 -11.81 21.75
C LEU A 381 7.37 -12.54 20.58
N ARG A 382 6.60 -13.04 19.60
CA ARG A 382 7.15 -13.57 18.35
C ARG A 382 7.73 -12.48 17.46
N LEU A 383 7.33 -11.21 17.65
CA LEU A 383 7.84 -10.08 16.87
C LEU A 383 9.17 -9.58 17.44
N PRO A 384 10.30 -9.73 16.73
CA PRO A 384 11.62 -9.41 17.27
C PRO A 384 11.77 -7.93 17.67
N LYS A 385 11.21 -7.00 16.88
CA LYS A 385 11.25 -5.56 17.18
C LYS A 385 10.53 -5.24 18.50
N ILE A 386 9.35 -5.84 18.73
CA ILE A 386 8.58 -5.62 19.96
C ILE A 386 9.22 -6.33 21.15
N ARG A 387 9.65 -7.58 20.99
CA ARG A 387 10.35 -8.33 22.05
C ARG A 387 11.60 -7.60 22.55
N LYS A 388 12.40 -7.04 21.64
CA LYS A 388 13.58 -6.25 22.01
C LYS A 388 13.20 -4.97 22.78
N ALA A 389 12.15 -4.28 22.36
CA ALA A 389 11.67 -3.08 23.04
C ALA A 389 11.16 -3.37 24.45
N LEU A 390 10.51 -4.52 24.66
CA LEU A 390 10.03 -4.98 25.98
C LEU A 390 11.17 -5.33 26.95
N ILE A 391 12.31 -5.82 26.44
CA ILE A 391 13.48 -6.17 27.25
C ILE A 391 14.35 -4.94 27.56
N ALA A 392 14.36 -3.95 26.67
CA ALA A 392 15.13 -2.73 26.84
C ALA A 392 14.55 -1.85 27.97
N HIS A 393 15.41 -1.04 28.61
CA HIS A 393 14.91 0.03 29.47
C HIS A 393 14.06 1.00 28.62
N PRO A 394 12.82 1.32 29.04
CA PRO A 394 11.87 2.12 28.25
C PRO A 394 12.42 3.49 27.80
N GLU A 395 13.12 4.19 28.67
CA GLU A 395 13.60 5.56 28.42
C GLU A 395 14.73 5.63 27.37
N PRO A 396 15.83 4.84 27.48
CA PRO A 396 16.83 4.75 26.42
C PRO A 396 16.21 4.37 25.07
N PHE A 397 15.37 3.32 25.04
CA PHE A 397 14.76 2.86 23.79
C PHE A 397 13.93 3.96 23.12
N ARG A 398 13.03 4.60 23.89
CA ARG A 398 12.22 5.73 23.42
C ARG A 398 13.08 6.86 22.86
N TRP A 399 14.15 7.22 23.56
CA TRP A 399 15.04 8.29 23.14
C TRP A 399 15.73 7.95 21.81
N TYR A 400 16.32 6.76 21.69
CA TYR A 400 17.01 6.33 20.46
C TYR A 400 16.05 6.27 19.28
N SER A 401 14.87 5.66 19.46
CA SER A 401 13.89 5.58 18.38
C SER A 401 13.40 6.97 17.94
N GLY A 402 13.22 7.90 18.88
CA GLY A 402 12.87 9.29 18.59
C GLY A 402 13.90 9.99 17.69
N ARG A 403 15.20 9.82 17.98
CA ARG A 403 16.28 10.39 17.15
C ARG A 403 16.36 9.80 15.75
N ILE A 404 16.15 8.49 15.63
CA ILE A 404 16.11 7.81 14.32
C ILE A 404 14.96 8.36 13.47
N ILE A 405 13.78 8.55 14.07
CA ILE A 405 12.62 9.12 13.37
C ILE A 405 12.89 10.58 12.96
N GLU A 406 13.51 11.38 13.83
CA GLU A 406 13.92 12.76 13.50
C GLU A 406 14.83 12.76 12.27
N LEU A 407 15.88 11.95 12.26
CA LEU A 407 16.79 11.80 11.11
C LEU A 407 16.06 11.40 9.84
N GLU A 408 15.19 10.39 9.92
CA GLU A 408 14.42 9.89 8.80
C GLU A 408 13.55 11.00 8.16
N LEU A 409 12.83 11.76 8.98
CA LEU A 409 11.99 12.86 8.48
C LEU A 409 12.84 13.97 7.85
N LEU A 410 13.99 14.31 8.42
CA LEU A 410 14.91 15.29 7.83
C LEU A 410 15.45 14.80 6.49
N MET A 411 15.81 13.52 6.35
CA MET A 411 16.24 12.91 5.09
C MET A 411 15.13 12.93 4.03
N LEU A 412 13.89 12.60 4.41
CA LEU A 412 12.74 12.67 3.51
C LEU A 412 12.49 14.09 3.00
N MET A 413 12.55 15.08 3.90
CA MET A 413 12.42 16.49 3.55
C MET A 413 13.56 16.97 2.65
N TYR A 414 14.79 16.52 2.91
CA TYR A 414 15.96 16.78 2.09
C TYR A 414 15.77 16.28 0.66
N MET A 415 15.38 15.01 0.49
CA MET A 415 15.16 14.39 -0.83
C MET A 415 14.10 15.14 -1.64
N ASN A 416 13.03 15.57 -0.98
CA ASN A 416 11.95 16.33 -1.60
C ASN A 416 12.38 17.75 -2.07
N ARG A 417 13.50 18.27 -1.56
CA ARG A 417 14.10 19.54 -2.02
C ARG A 417 15.08 19.34 -3.17
N VAL A 418 15.86 18.26 -3.19
CA VAL A 418 16.81 17.97 -4.29
C VAL A 418 16.09 17.85 -5.64
N VAL A 419 14.86 17.33 -5.66
CA VAL A 419 14.04 17.28 -6.88
C VAL A 419 13.75 18.67 -7.46
N ILE A 420 13.56 19.70 -6.62
CA ILE A 420 13.30 21.08 -7.06
C ILE A 420 14.45 21.60 -7.92
N CYS A 421 15.70 21.32 -7.53
CA CYS A 421 16.87 21.85 -8.21
C CYS A 421 17.13 21.23 -9.60
N ARG A 422 16.45 20.14 -9.96
CA ARG A 422 16.62 19.48 -11.27
C ARG A 422 15.60 19.94 -12.33
N ASP A 423 14.45 20.47 -11.92
CA ASP A 423 13.33 20.81 -12.82
C ASP A 423 13.44 22.23 -13.38
N GLU A 424 14.16 23.12 -12.68
CA GLU A 424 14.39 24.48 -13.16
C GLU A 424 15.75 24.58 -13.86
N ASN A 425 15.77 24.99 -15.13
CA ASN A 425 16.94 25.58 -15.81
C ASN A 425 17.39 26.92 -15.15
N VAL A 426 17.08 27.09 -13.87
CA VAL A 426 17.32 28.27 -13.06
C VAL A 426 18.29 27.85 -11.96
N LYS A 427 19.50 28.39 -12.02
CA LYS A 427 20.38 28.51 -10.84
C LYS A 427 19.65 29.40 -9.82
N VAL A 428 18.79 28.83 -8.99
CA VAL A 428 18.20 29.57 -7.86
C VAL A 428 18.98 29.28 -6.61
N ASP A 429 19.84 30.24 -6.27
CA ASP A 429 20.53 30.41 -5.00
C ASP A 429 19.57 30.98 -3.94
N TYR A 430 18.69 30.13 -3.41
CA TYR A 430 17.97 30.36 -2.15
C TYR A 430 17.74 29.01 -1.46
N THR A 431 18.43 28.57 -0.42
CA THR A 431 19.52 29.13 0.40
C THR A 431 20.36 27.93 0.83
N ASP A 432 21.63 27.90 0.42
CA ASP A 432 22.61 26.95 0.96
C ASP A 432 22.59 26.95 2.50
N ALA A 433 22.22 28.06 3.14
CA ALA A 433 22.09 28.17 4.59
C ALA A 433 21.03 27.22 5.21
N ILE A 434 19.84 27.06 4.62
CA ILE A 434 18.82 26.13 5.14
C ILE A 434 19.22 24.68 4.87
N PHE A 435 19.81 24.43 3.70
CA PHE A 435 20.34 23.12 3.33
C PHE A 435 21.49 22.70 4.25
N GLN A 436 22.46 23.58 4.46
CA GLN A 436 23.55 23.42 5.43
C GLN A 436 23.04 23.37 6.86
N ALA A 437 21.93 24.05 7.21
CA ALA A 437 21.31 23.91 8.52
C ALA A 437 20.66 22.52 8.69
N LEU A 438 19.98 22.01 7.66
CA LEU A 438 19.39 20.67 7.65
C LEU A 438 20.47 19.59 7.73
N GLN A 439 21.53 19.74 6.94
CA GLN A 439 22.69 18.84 6.95
C GLN A 439 23.41 18.88 8.31
N ARG A 440 23.70 20.07 8.85
CA ARG A 440 24.26 20.21 10.21
C ARG A 440 23.38 19.55 11.25
N ARG A 441 22.05 19.68 11.14
CA ARG A 441 21.11 19.04 12.06
C ARG A 441 21.15 17.52 11.96
N ILE A 442 21.28 16.98 10.76
CA ILE A 442 21.49 15.55 10.54
C ILE A 442 22.79 15.10 11.22
N ASP A 443 23.89 15.82 11.00
CA ASP A 443 25.21 15.50 11.57
C ASP A 443 25.22 15.57 13.11
N GLU A 444 24.51 16.55 13.69
CA GLU A 444 24.31 16.70 15.14
C GLU A 444 23.61 15.49 15.74
N VAL A 445 22.50 15.06 15.14
CA VAL A 445 21.72 13.92 15.67
C VAL A 445 22.52 12.62 15.53
N ILE A 446 23.25 12.43 14.43
CA ILE A 446 24.17 11.29 14.26
C ILE A 446 25.22 11.27 15.38
N THR A 447 25.80 12.43 15.68
CA THR A 447 26.83 12.57 16.73
C THR A 447 26.26 12.25 18.12
N ASP A 448 25.08 12.80 18.45
CA ASP A 448 24.37 12.59 19.73
C ASP A 448 24.09 11.10 19.97
N VAL A 449 23.56 10.41 18.96
CA VAL A 449 23.32 8.95 19.00
C VAL A 449 24.62 8.18 19.24
N GLY A 450 25.69 8.51 18.52
CA GLY A 450 26.99 7.85 18.66
C GLY A 450 27.68 8.10 20.01
N VAL A 451 27.51 9.29 20.62
CA VAL A 451 28.06 9.59 21.96
C VAL A 451 27.34 8.80 23.04
N ARG A 452 26.01 8.75 23.01
CA ARG A 452 25.24 8.09 24.07
C ARG A 452 25.43 6.57 24.09
N MET A 453 25.51 5.93 22.91
CA MET A 453 25.83 4.50 22.83
C MET A 453 27.19 4.15 23.43
N ARG A 454 28.18 5.05 23.31
CA ARG A 454 29.50 4.88 23.95
C ARG A 454 29.44 4.98 25.48
N MET A 455 28.57 5.83 26.02
CA MET A 455 28.41 6.00 27.47
C MET A 455 27.68 4.83 28.13
N GLU A 456 26.72 4.21 27.45
CA GLU A 456 25.91 3.11 27.98
C GLU A 456 26.59 1.73 27.89
N GLY A 457 27.88 1.67 27.55
CA GLY A 457 28.67 0.43 27.52
C GLY A 457 28.21 -0.59 26.46
N THR A 458 27.31 -0.19 25.56
CA THR A 458 26.95 -0.99 24.40
C THR A 458 28.18 -0.99 23.48
N ARG A 459 28.69 -2.18 23.11
CA ARG A 459 29.81 -2.29 22.16
C ARG A 459 29.54 -1.33 21.00
N VAL A 460 30.53 -0.50 20.66
CA VAL A 460 30.49 0.41 19.51
C VAL A 460 30.06 -0.39 18.29
N ILE A 461 28.76 -0.41 18.03
CA ILE A 461 28.25 -0.64 16.69
C ILE A 461 28.62 0.68 16.04
N ASN A 462 29.62 0.62 15.16
CA ASN A 462 30.10 1.76 14.40
C ASN A 462 28.86 2.57 13.95
N ALA A 463 28.88 3.90 14.02
CA ALA A 463 27.77 4.70 13.52
C ALA A 463 27.45 4.30 12.05
N ASP A 464 28.46 3.87 11.31
CA ASP A 464 28.35 3.25 9.98
C ASP A 464 27.59 1.90 10.00
N ALA A 465 27.76 1.08 11.03
CA ALA A 465 27.04 -0.20 11.19
C ALA A 465 25.60 -0.04 11.72
N ILE A 466 25.26 1.12 12.30
CA ILE A 466 23.86 1.53 12.53
C ILE A 466 23.26 2.01 11.22
N PHE A 467 24.01 2.72 10.39
CA PHE A 467 23.64 3.00 9.00
C PHE A 467 23.33 1.68 8.25
N ASP A 468 24.21 0.68 8.32
CA ASP A 468 24.01 -0.64 7.70
C ASP A 468 22.81 -1.43 8.29
N ARG A 469 22.38 -1.13 9.53
CA ARG A 469 21.25 -1.81 10.20
C ARG A 469 19.93 -1.02 10.20
N ILE A 470 19.96 0.27 9.88
CA ILE A 470 18.77 1.08 9.57
C ILE A 470 18.45 0.94 8.07
N LEU A 471 19.41 0.47 7.26
CA LEU A 471 19.30 0.12 5.84
C LEU A 471 19.03 -1.38 5.54
N MET A 472 18.84 -2.22 6.56
CA MET A 472 18.31 -3.59 6.46
C MET A 472 17.02 -3.71 7.27
#